data_AF-A0A536YDK2-F1
#
_entry.id   AF-A0A536YDK2-F1
#
_cell.length_a   1.000
_cell.length_b   1.000
_cell.length_c   1.000
_cell.angle_alpha   90.00
_cell.angle_beta   90.00
_cell.angle_gamma   90.00
#
_symmetry.space_group_name_H-M   'P 1'
#
loop_
_entity.id
_entity.type
_entity.pdbx_description
1 polymer ?
#
loop_
_entity_poly.entity_id
_entity_poly.type
_entity_poly.pdbx_seq_one_letter_code
_entity_poly.pdbx_strand_id
1 'polypeptide(L)'
;MKTLDFKPVFPDSLLVRLEADVEAKISALFARCPTLHGFSVQDRAMLPRDLDQSRIPDADLFVTEIGVFPKLESQYDDIYDEITLAISDLVKDQPQAYDFLRGRTFARTLH
;
A
#
# COMPACT_ATOMS: atom_id res chain seq x y z
N MET A 1 16.42 -19.69 -7.85
CA MET A 1 15.05 -19.21 -8.06
C MET A 1 15.16 -17.75 -8.42
N LYS A 2 14.62 -17.36 -9.59
CA LYS A 2 14.92 -16.10 -10.26
C LYS A 2 14.05 -15.02 -9.62
N THR A 3 14.63 -14.19 -8.76
CA THR A 3 14.02 -12.94 -8.29
C THR A 3 13.70 -12.13 -9.53
N LEU A 4 12.41 -12.04 -9.87
CA LEU A 4 11.93 -11.19 -10.94
C LEU A 4 12.04 -9.76 -10.42
N ASP A 5 13.18 -9.14 -10.73
CA ASP A 5 13.39 -7.70 -10.62
C ASP A 5 12.36 -7.04 -11.52
N PHE A 6 11.20 -6.69 -10.96
CA PHE A 6 10.27 -5.73 -11.57
C PHE A 6 11.03 -4.42 -11.59
N LYS A 7 11.79 -4.22 -12.66
CA LYS A 7 12.47 -2.97 -12.93
C LYS A 7 11.44 -2.08 -13.60
N PRO A 8 10.82 -1.13 -12.89
CA PRO A 8 9.93 -0.20 -13.53
C PRO A 8 10.67 0.46 -14.69
N VAL A 9 10.10 0.43 -15.89
CA VAL A 9 10.61 1.12 -17.09
C VAL A 9 10.34 2.62 -16.92
N PHE A 10 10.79 3.20 -15.83
CA PHE A 10 10.69 4.62 -15.55
C PHE A 10 12.11 5.20 -15.52
N PRO A 11 12.36 6.35 -16.16
CA PRO A 11 13.63 7.04 -16.00
C PRO A 11 13.88 7.34 -14.52
N ASP A 12 15.11 7.15 -14.03
CA ASP A 12 15.50 7.33 -12.61
C ASP A 12 14.90 8.57 -11.95
N SER A 13 14.86 9.70 -12.67
CA SER A 13 14.31 10.97 -12.15
C SER A 13 12.80 10.93 -11.86
N LEU A 14 12.02 10.13 -12.57
CA LEU A 14 10.59 9.94 -12.28
C LEU A 14 10.39 8.99 -11.11
N LEU A 15 11.24 7.97 -10.96
CA LEU A 15 11.20 7.08 -9.81
C LEU A 15 11.46 7.83 -8.50
N VAL A 16 12.48 8.69 -8.49
CA VAL A 16 12.79 9.51 -7.29
C VAL A 16 11.63 10.42 -6.92
N ARG A 17 10.96 11.03 -7.90
CA ARG A 17 9.78 11.88 -7.64
C ARG A 17 8.58 11.07 -7.17
N LEU A 18 8.33 9.92 -7.80
CA LEU A 18 7.25 9.02 -7.44
C LEU A 18 7.44 8.48 -6.02
N GLU A 19 8.65 8.04 -5.69
CA GLU A 19 9.00 7.58 -4.35
C GLU A 19 8.78 8.68 -3.31
N ALA A 20 9.22 9.91 -3.60
CA ALA A 20 8.99 11.05 -2.71
C ALA A 20 7.51 11.39 -2.53
N ASP A 21 6.70 11.30 -3.60
CA ASP A 21 5.25 11.55 -3.53
C ASP A 21 4.52 10.46 -2.74
N VAL A 22 4.85 9.19 -3.01
CA VAL A 22 4.37 8.02 -2.27
C VAL A 22 4.75 8.17 -0.80
N GLU A 23 6.02 8.42 -0.49
CA GLU A 23 6.51 8.59 0.87
C GLU A 23 5.80 9.75 1.58
N ALA A 24 5.61 10.89 0.92
CA ALA A 24 4.90 12.02 1.49
C ALA A 24 3.44 11.69 1.82
N LYS A 25 2.72 11.00 0.92
CA LYS A 25 1.33 10.56 1.15
C LYS A 25 1.22 9.54 2.27
N ILE A 26 2.10 8.54 2.28
CA ILE A 26 2.12 7.49 3.29
C ILE A 26 2.51 8.06 4.66
N SER A 27 3.47 8.98 4.70
CA SER A 27 3.87 9.71 5.91
C SER A 27 2.72 10.55 6.46
N ALA A 28 2.00 11.28 5.59
CA ALA A 28 0.81 12.03 5.98
C ALA A 28 -0.29 11.11 6.54
N LEU A 29 -0.45 9.90 5.98
CA LEU A 29 -1.38 8.89 6.48
C LEU A 29 -0.99 8.39 7.87
N PHE A 30 0.28 8.05 8.12
CA PHE A 30 0.76 7.69 9.46
C PHE A 30 0.62 8.84 10.48
N ALA A 31 0.74 10.10 10.03
CA ALA A 31 0.53 11.26 10.89
C ALA A 31 -0.96 11.45 11.26
N ARG A 32 -1.88 11.14 10.34
CA ARG A 32 -3.34 11.14 10.59
C ARG A 32 -3.79 9.97 11.46
N CYS A 33 -3.19 8.80 11.27
CA CYS A 33 -3.53 7.57 11.96
C CYS A 33 -2.38 7.14 12.88
N PRO A 34 -2.23 7.73 14.09
CA PRO A 34 -1.11 7.42 14.98
C PRO A 34 -1.13 5.97 15.50
N THR A 35 -2.29 5.31 15.44
CA THR A 35 -2.49 3.90 15.81
C THR A 35 -2.05 2.94 14.70
N LEU A 36 -1.83 3.41 13.48
CA LEU A 36 -1.30 2.60 12.38
C LEU A 36 0.22 2.54 12.47
N HIS A 37 0.75 1.32 12.55
CA HIS A 37 2.18 1.04 12.59
C HIS A 37 2.73 0.54 11.26
N GLY A 38 1.91 -0.12 10.44
CA GLY A 38 2.33 -0.56 9.12
C GLY A 38 1.24 -1.33 8.38
N PHE A 39 1.45 -1.53 7.09
CA PHE A 39 0.61 -2.32 6.21
C PHE A 39 1.41 -2.77 4.98
N SER A 40 0.98 -3.88 4.38
CA SER A 40 1.54 -4.43 3.14
C SER A 40 0.53 -4.25 2.00
N VAL A 41 0.99 -3.78 0.84
CA VAL A 41 0.18 -3.70 -0.37
C VAL A 41 0.55 -4.86 -1.29
N GLN A 42 -0.42 -5.67 -1.64
CA GLN A 42 -0.26 -6.83 -2.52
C GLN A 42 -1.14 -6.69 -3.75
N ASP A 43 -0.72 -7.27 -4.86
CA ASP A 43 -1.55 -7.37 -6.06
C ASP A 43 -2.36 -8.66 -6.06
N ARG A 44 -3.46 -8.69 -6.80
CA ARG A 44 -4.32 -9.86 -6.92
C ARG A 44 -3.57 -11.17 -7.20
N ALA A 45 -2.52 -11.14 -8.02
CA ALA A 45 -1.71 -12.31 -8.36
C ALA A 45 -0.78 -12.77 -7.23
N MET A 46 -0.51 -11.92 -6.23
CA MET A 46 0.27 -12.26 -5.04
C MET A 46 -0.58 -12.83 -3.90
N LEU A 47 -1.90 -12.63 -3.93
CA LEU A 47 -2.78 -13.19 -2.92
C LEU A 47 -2.79 -14.73 -2.97
N PRO A 48 -2.98 -15.39 -1.81
CA PRO A 48 -3.11 -16.85 -1.74
C PRO A 48 -4.20 -17.33 -2.69
N ARG A 49 -3.93 -18.39 -3.45
CA ARG A 49 -4.94 -18.98 -4.36
C ARG A 49 -6.13 -19.57 -3.61
N ASP A 50 -5.94 -19.88 -2.33
CA ASP A 50 -6.97 -20.37 -1.41
C ASP A 50 -7.94 -19.28 -0.95
N LEU A 51 -7.65 -17.99 -1.24
CA LEU A 51 -8.60 -16.91 -1.00
C LEU A 51 -9.71 -16.97 -2.07
N ASP A 52 -10.96 -16.88 -1.62
CA ASP A 52 -12.12 -16.89 -2.50
C ASP A 52 -12.11 -15.65 -3.39
N GLN A 53 -11.69 -15.80 -4.65
CA GLN A 53 -11.57 -14.69 -5.60
C GLN A 53 -12.90 -14.02 -5.92
N SER A 54 -14.04 -14.67 -5.64
CA SER A 54 -15.37 -14.08 -5.82
C SER A 54 -15.71 -13.10 -4.70
N ARG A 55 -15.05 -13.19 -3.54
CA ARG A 55 -15.18 -12.23 -2.42
C ARG A 55 -14.17 -11.11 -2.47
N ILE A 56 -13.17 -11.24 -3.32
CA ILE A 56 -12.16 -10.21 -3.52
C ILE A 56 -12.80 -9.11 -4.40
N PRO A 57 -12.86 -7.86 -3.95
CA PRO A 57 -13.36 -6.76 -4.77
C PRO A 57 -12.56 -6.64 -6.08
N ASP A 58 -13.15 -6.04 -7.11
CA ASP A 58 -12.49 -5.78 -8.41
C ASP A 58 -11.46 -4.64 -8.27
N ALA A 59 -10.53 -4.81 -7.34
CA ALA A 59 -9.41 -3.95 -7.07
C ALA A 59 -8.14 -4.70 -7.50
N ASP A 60 -7.22 -3.98 -8.12
CA ASP A 60 -5.94 -4.55 -8.53
C ASP A 60 -4.92 -4.60 -7.36
N LEU A 61 -5.08 -3.70 -6.38
CA LEU A 61 -4.27 -3.63 -5.14
C LEU A 61 -5.09 -3.99 -3.90
N PHE A 62 -4.44 -4.70 -2.97
CA PHE A 62 -4.99 -5.17 -1.71
C PHE A 62 -4.11 -4.75 -0.54
N VAL A 63 -4.74 -4.18 0.48
CA VAL A 63 -4.07 -3.88 1.74
C VAL A 63 -4.15 -5.10 2.64
N THR A 64 -3.00 -5.54 3.13
CA THR A 64 -2.81 -6.74 3.94
C THR A 64 -1.88 -6.42 5.11
N GLU A 65 -1.76 -7.34 6.07
CA GLU A 65 -0.80 -7.23 7.20
C GLU A 65 -0.87 -5.89 7.94
N ILE A 66 -2.08 -5.35 8.13
CA ILE A 66 -2.28 -4.06 8.80
C ILE A 66 -1.94 -4.22 10.29
N GLY A 67 -0.83 -3.59 10.69
CA GLY A 67 -0.40 -3.47 12.06
C GLY A 67 -1.04 -2.25 12.72
N VAL A 68 -2.06 -2.46 13.55
CA VAL A 68 -2.69 -1.41 14.36
C VAL A 68 -2.36 -1.63 15.84
N PHE A 69 -1.86 -0.60 16.52
CA PHE A 69 -1.58 -0.62 17.95
C PHE A 69 -1.82 0.76 18.60
N PRO A 70 -2.51 0.84 19.75
CA PRO A 70 -3.26 -0.23 20.41
C PRO A 70 -4.42 -0.74 19.53
N LYS A 71 -4.72 -2.05 19.61
CA LYS A 71 -5.80 -2.66 18.81
C LYS A 71 -7.16 -2.14 19.29
N LEU A 72 -7.74 -1.24 18.52
CA LEU A 72 -9.13 -0.80 18.65
C LEU A 72 -9.90 -1.37 17.46
N GLU A 73 -10.75 -2.38 17.70
CA GLU A 73 -11.52 -3.05 16.65
C GLU A 73 -12.40 -2.07 15.86
N SER A 74 -12.91 -1.03 16.53
CA SER A 74 -13.72 0.01 15.93
C SER A 74 -12.97 0.97 15.00
N GLN A 75 -11.63 1.08 15.11
CA GLN A 75 -10.83 1.94 14.22
C GLN A 75 -10.26 1.18 13.02
N TYR A 76 -10.36 -0.15 12.99
CA TYR A 76 -9.73 -0.94 11.93
C TYR A 76 -10.36 -0.63 10.56
N ASP A 77 -11.69 -0.52 10.50
CA ASP A 77 -12.43 -0.13 9.29
C ASP A 77 -12.02 1.27 8.84
N ASP A 78 -12.05 2.26 9.75
CA ASP A 78 -11.64 3.64 9.43
C ASP A 78 -10.20 3.73 8.89
N ILE A 79 -9.28 2.99 9.50
CA ILE A 79 -7.87 2.92 9.07
C ILE A 79 -7.76 2.23 7.71
N TYR A 80 -8.50 1.13 7.50
CA TYR A 80 -8.53 0.41 6.24
C TYR A 80 -9.05 1.29 5.09
N ASP A 81 -10.16 2.00 5.33
CA ASP A 81 -10.73 2.96 4.38
C ASP A 81 -9.75 4.10 4.10
N GLU A 82 -9.09 4.66 5.11
CA GLU A 82 -8.10 5.72 4.93
C GLU A 82 -6.89 5.26 4.10
N ILE A 83 -6.36 4.05 4.35
CA ILE A 83 -5.28 3.48 3.54
C ILE A 83 -5.73 3.27 2.10
N THR A 84 -6.92 2.68 1.93
CA THR A 84 -7.50 2.42 0.61
C THR A 84 -7.71 3.72 -0.17
N LEU A 85 -8.21 4.76 0.49
CA LEU A 85 -8.43 6.08 -0.09
C LEU A 85 -7.11 6.73 -0.51
N ALA A 86 -6.09 6.71 0.37
CA ALA A 86 -4.78 7.28 0.08
C ALA A 86 -4.09 6.59 -1.10
N ILE A 87 -4.14 5.26 -1.16
CA ILE A 87 -3.61 4.47 -2.28
C ILE A 87 -4.40 4.77 -3.56
N SER A 88 -5.72 4.78 -3.49
CA SER A 88 -6.58 5.05 -4.65
C SER A 88 -6.34 6.44 -5.24
N ASP A 89 -6.23 7.46 -4.38
CA ASP A 89 -5.92 8.82 -4.80
C ASP A 89 -4.51 8.94 -5.41
N LEU A 90 -3.54 8.23 -4.85
CA LEU A 90 -2.18 8.13 -5.39
C LEU A 90 -2.13 7.48 -6.77
N VAL A 91 -2.79 6.33 -6.94
CA VAL A 91 -2.85 5.64 -8.25
C VAL A 91 -3.67 6.45 -9.27
N LYS A 92 -4.70 7.17 -8.83
CA LYS A 92 -5.50 8.04 -9.69
C LYS A 92 -4.70 9.24 -10.22
N ASP A 93 -3.91 9.89 -9.37
CA ASP A 93 -3.04 11.01 -9.77
C ASP A 93 -1.83 10.52 -10.57
N GLN A 94 -1.24 9.42 -10.12
CA GLN A 94 -0.04 8.81 -10.69
C GLN A 94 -0.29 7.30 -10.93
N PRO A 95 -0.77 6.88 -12.11
CA PRO A 95 -0.99 5.46 -12.41
C PRO A 95 0.29 4.63 -12.31
N GLN A 96 1.45 5.27 -12.41
CA GLN A 96 2.78 4.66 -12.23
C GLN A 96 3.04 4.23 -10.77
N ALA A 97 2.36 4.85 -9.80
CA ALA A 97 2.43 4.45 -8.40
C ALA A 97 1.92 3.02 -8.19
N TYR A 98 1.05 2.53 -9.06
CA TYR A 98 0.53 1.17 -8.98
C TYR A 98 1.65 0.13 -8.91
N ASP A 99 2.57 0.16 -9.89
CA ASP A 99 3.68 -0.79 -9.99
C ASP A 99 4.66 -0.62 -8.82
N PHE A 100 4.80 0.61 -8.34
CA PHE A 100 5.65 0.93 -7.20
C PHE A 100 5.09 0.41 -5.88
N LEU A 101 3.78 0.54 -5.64
CA LEU A 101 3.10 0.12 -4.41
C LEU A 101 2.94 -1.40 -4.34
N ARG A 102 2.72 -2.05 -5.49
CA ARG A 102 2.51 -3.49 -5.60
C ARG A 102 3.66 -4.27 -4.96
N GLY A 103 3.31 -5.11 -3.99
CA GLY A 103 4.25 -6.01 -3.31
C GLY A 103 5.17 -5.31 -2.32
N ARG A 104 4.88 -4.06 -1.93
CA ARG A 104 5.65 -3.32 -0.91
C ARG A 104 4.97 -3.31 0.45
N THR A 105 5.80 -3.28 1.48
CA THR A 105 5.38 -3.08 2.86
C THR A 105 5.79 -1.69 3.32
N PHE A 106 4.84 -0.96 3.90
CA PHE A 106 5.03 0.36 4.49
C PHE A 106 4.92 0.23 6.00
N ALA A 107 5.96 0.64 6.72
CA ALA A 107 5.97 0.63 8.17
C ALA A 107 6.44 1.98 8.69
N ARG A 108 5.83 2.42 9.78
CA ARG A 108 6.27 3.60 10.50
C ARG A 108 7.59 3.29 11.19
N THR A 109 8.59 4.14 10.97
CA THR A 109 9.83 4.13 11.75
C THR A 109 9.52 4.57 13.17
N LEU A 110 9.65 3.66 14.15
CA LEU A 110 9.69 4.01 15.56
C LEU A 110 11.05 4.65 15.83
N HIS A 111 11.06 5.98 15.91
CA HIS A 111 12.24 6.78 16.30
C HIS A 111 12.40 6.82 17.82
#